data_AF-A0A6M1SU16-F1
#
_entry.id   AF-A0A6M1SU16-F1
#
_cell.length_a   1.000
_cell.length_b   1.000
_cell.length_c   1.000
_cell.angle_alpha   90.00
_cell.angle_beta   90.00
_cell.angle_gamma   90.00
#
_symmetry.space_group_name_H-M   'P 1'
#
loop_
_entity.id
_entity.type
_entity.pdbx_description
1 polymer ?
#
loop_
_entity_poly.entity_id
_entity_poly.type
_entity_poly.pdbx_seq_one_letter_code
_entity_poly.pdbx_strand_id
1 'polypeptide(L)'
;MIANTGEGDWGWVPPGGRSIIRPARDHSGREVPGVVLQHELRQGPATMLAVTLDRTNSERLTLLAMEGSVGDMPQTSLKITQAWFQTSKRPSTLAMENWIGAGATHHGALSAGHLAEAVTWVSRLAKLPSRIVAHD
;
A
#
# COMPACT_ATOMS: atom_id res chain seq x y z
N MET A 1 -3.23 0.37 -9.42
CA MET A 1 -4.03 -0.63 -8.69
C MET A 1 -3.15 -1.19 -7.59
N ILE A 2 -3.70 -1.28 -6.38
CA ILE A 2 -3.11 -2.04 -5.28
C ILE A 2 -3.91 -3.31 -5.11
N ALA A 3 -3.24 -4.43 -4.86
CA ALA A 3 -3.86 -5.72 -4.62
C ALA A 3 -2.88 -6.62 -3.87
N ASN A 4 -3.40 -7.67 -3.24
CA ASN A 4 -2.59 -8.71 -2.63
C ASN A 4 -3.23 -10.09 -2.81
N THR A 5 -2.44 -11.16 -2.74
CA THR A 5 -2.77 -12.54 -3.16
C THR A 5 -3.77 -13.28 -2.28
N GLY A 6 -4.31 -12.63 -1.24
CA GLY A 6 -5.32 -13.22 -0.36
C GLY A 6 -5.17 -12.85 1.11
N GLU A 7 -4.12 -12.11 1.46
CA GLU A 7 -3.93 -11.56 2.80
C GLU A 7 -4.39 -10.10 2.84
N GLY A 8 -4.96 -9.69 3.97
CA GLY A 8 -5.42 -8.33 4.18
C GLY A 8 -5.70 -8.03 5.64
N ASP A 9 -5.76 -6.74 5.96
CA ASP A 9 -6.03 -6.24 7.29
C ASP A 9 -7.52 -5.90 7.42
N TRP A 10 -8.19 -6.53 8.39
CA TRP A 10 -9.60 -6.28 8.69
C TRP A 10 -9.89 -4.85 9.12
N GLY A 11 -8.90 -4.11 9.64
CA GLY A 11 -9.01 -2.69 9.96
C GLY A 11 -9.29 -1.78 8.76
N TRP A 12 -9.12 -2.31 7.54
CA TRP A 12 -9.49 -1.61 6.31
C TRP A 12 -10.95 -1.76 5.89
N VAL A 13 -11.68 -2.71 6.48
CA VAL A 13 -13.08 -2.93 6.14
C VAL A 13 -13.91 -1.76 6.70
N PRO A 14 -14.65 -1.00 5.87
CA PRO A 14 -15.45 0.11 6.37
C PRO A 14 -16.61 -0.40 7.25
N PRO A 15 -17.18 0.44 8.12
CA PRO A 15 -18.41 0.11 8.83
C PRO A 15 -19.52 -0.33 7.85
N GLY A 16 -20.08 -1.51 8.05
CA GLY A 16 -21.07 -2.11 7.14
C GLY A 16 -20.49 -2.72 5.85
N GLY A 17 -19.17 -2.65 5.67
CA GLY A 17 -18.46 -3.30 4.58
C GLY A 17 -18.34 -4.81 4.76
N ARG A 18 -17.96 -5.49 3.68
CA ARG A 18 -17.89 -6.96 3.64
C ARG A 18 -16.48 -7.49 3.46
N SER A 19 -16.25 -8.64 4.07
CA SER A 19 -15.13 -9.52 3.78
C SER A 19 -15.61 -10.90 3.40
N ILE A 20 -14.95 -11.52 2.44
CA ILE A 20 -15.31 -12.82 1.89
C ILE A 20 -14.10 -13.73 1.98
N ILE A 21 -14.29 -14.91 2.56
CA ILE A 21 -13.34 -16.02 2.49
C ILE A 21 -13.66 -16.81 1.23
N ARG A 22 -12.66 -17.04 0.38
CA ARG A 22 -12.80 -17.80 -0.87
C ARG A 22 -11.80 -18.96 -0.92
N PRO A 23 -12.09 -20.04 -1.65
CA PRO A 23 -11.09 -21.07 -1.94
C PRO A 23 -9.88 -20.46 -2.66
N ALA A 24 -8.65 -20.90 -2.34
CA ALA A 24 -7.44 -20.33 -2.94
C ALA A 24 -7.35 -20.50 -4.47
N ARG A 25 -8.01 -21.52 -5.02
CA ARG A 25 -8.16 -21.69 -6.48
C ARG A 25 -8.83 -20.50 -7.19
N ASP A 26 -9.68 -19.75 -6.48
CA ASP A 26 -10.39 -18.59 -7.04
C ASP A 26 -9.45 -17.41 -7.33
N HIS A 27 -8.27 -17.35 -6.71
CA HIS A 27 -7.26 -16.31 -6.93
C HIS A 27 -6.33 -16.63 -8.10
N SER A 28 -5.75 -17.84 -8.12
CA SER A 28 -4.64 -18.18 -9.03
C SER A 28 -5.05 -19.08 -10.20
N GLY A 29 -6.26 -19.63 -10.17
CA GLY A 29 -6.72 -20.67 -11.11
C GLY A 29 -6.04 -22.03 -10.91
N ARG A 30 -5.07 -22.14 -10.00
CA ARG A 30 -4.41 -23.40 -9.64
C ARG A 30 -5.22 -24.11 -8.56
N GLU A 31 -5.39 -25.42 -8.68
CA GLU A 31 -5.96 -26.25 -7.62
C GLU A 31 -4.95 -26.36 -6.47
N VAL A 32 -5.00 -25.42 -5.54
CA VAL A 32 -4.19 -25.38 -4.33
C VAL A 32 -5.08 -25.38 -3.10
N PRO A 33 -4.72 -26.11 -2.04
CA PRO A 33 -5.46 -26.09 -0.78
C PRO A 33 -5.35 -24.71 -0.12
N GLY A 34 -6.38 -24.33 0.63
CA GLY A 34 -6.40 -23.10 1.43
C GLY A 34 -7.47 -22.10 1.00
N VAL A 35 -7.39 -20.92 1.60
CA VAL A 35 -8.36 -19.83 1.39
C VAL A 35 -7.68 -18.50 1.18
N VAL A 36 -8.37 -17.57 0.52
CA VAL A 36 -7.97 -16.17 0.33
C VAL A 36 -9.04 -15.26 0.89
N LEU A 37 -8.63 -14.10 1.40
CA LEU A 37 -9.50 -13.04 1.87
C LEU A 37 -9.68 -11.98 0.78
N GLN A 38 -10.93 -11.62 0.55
CA GLN A 38 -11.32 -10.47 -0.24
C GLN A 38 -12.07 -9.47 0.65
N HIS A 39 -11.47 -8.31 0.87
CA HIS A 39 -12.04 -7.21 1.64
C HIS A 39 -12.55 -6.11 0.71
N GLU A 40 -13.68 -5.52 1.08
CA GLU A 40 -14.01 -4.15 0.66
C GLU A 40 -13.12 -3.20 1.44
N LEU A 41 -12.33 -2.39 0.74
CA LEU A 41 -11.46 -1.40 1.37
C LEU A 41 -12.20 -0.08 1.56
N ARG A 42 -12.06 0.51 2.75
CA ARG A 42 -12.54 1.87 3.02
C ARG A 42 -11.87 2.86 2.07
N GLN A 43 -12.65 3.76 1.50
CA GLN A 43 -12.15 4.80 0.60
C GLN A 43 -11.69 6.04 1.37
N GLY A 44 -10.94 6.90 0.70
CA GLY A 44 -10.51 8.19 1.23
C GLY A 44 -9.00 8.28 1.47
N PRO A 45 -8.56 9.29 2.25
CA PRO A 45 -7.14 9.57 2.47
C PRO A 45 -6.36 8.35 2.96
N ALA A 46 -5.21 8.12 2.36
CA ALA A 46 -4.35 7.00 2.68
C ALA A 46 -2.88 7.32 2.41
N THR A 47 -1.99 6.56 3.04
CA THR A 47 -0.54 6.64 2.86
C THR A 47 -0.01 5.25 2.53
N MET A 48 0.70 5.12 1.42
CA MET A 48 1.51 3.94 1.15
C MET A 48 2.84 4.09 1.89
N LEU A 49 3.13 3.16 2.79
CA LEU A 49 4.36 3.12 3.57
C LEU A 49 5.26 1.97 3.09
N ALA A 50 6.57 2.20 3.08
CA ALA A 50 7.55 1.14 2.85
C ALA A 50 8.78 1.34 3.72
N VAL A 51 9.52 0.25 3.92
CA VAL A 51 10.85 0.26 4.50
C VAL A 51 11.77 -0.41 3.51
N THR A 52 12.90 0.23 3.22
CA THR A 52 13.91 -0.30 2.32
C THR A 52 15.32 -0.08 2.88
N LEU A 53 16.31 -0.77 2.33
CA LEU A 53 17.71 -0.47 2.58
C LEU A 53 18.18 0.50 1.49
N ASP A 54 18.55 1.72 1.84
CA ASP A 54 19.14 2.67 0.89
C ASP A 54 20.57 2.23 0.57
N ARG A 55 20.71 1.35 -0.43
CA ARG A 55 22.00 0.81 -0.87
C ARG A 55 22.87 1.82 -1.61
N THR A 56 22.38 3.04 -1.84
CA THR A 56 23.05 4.04 -2.67
C THR A 56 23.72 5.12 -1.85
N ASN A 57 23.15 5.51 -0.70
CA ASN A 57 23.67 6.62 0.10
C ASN A 57 24.05 6.27 1.54
N SER A 58 23.40 5.28 2.16
CA SER A 58 23.58 5.09 3.62
C SER A 58 23.79 3.64 4.05
N GLU A 59 23.35 2.66 3.25
CA GLU A 59 23.19 1.26 3.66
C GLU A 59 22.28 1.10 4.91
N ARG A 60 21.48 2.11 5.23
CA ARG A 60 20.58 2.13 6.38
C ARG A 60 19.15 1.84 5.96
N LEU A 61 18.40 1.27 6.90
CA LEU A 61 16.94 1.18 6.80
C LEU A 61 16.37 2.60 6.65
N THR A 62 15.61 2.81 5.59
CA THR A 62 15.00 4.08 5.21
C THR A 62 13.50 3.91 5.15
N LEU A 63 12.78 4.84 5.79
CA LEU A 63 11.32 4.88 5.80
C LEU A 63 10.81 5.68 4.60
N LEU A 64 9.87 5.12 3.85
CA LEU A 64 9.26 5.78 2.70
C LEU A 64 7.77 5.98 2.95
N ALA A 65 7.25 7.13 2.54
CA ALA A 65 5.82 7.43 2.59
C ALA A 65 5.36 8.09 1.29
N MET A 66 4.21 7.69 0.78
CA MET A 66 3.54 8.33 -0.35
C MET A 66 2.07 8.55 0.01
N GLU A 67 1.66 9.81 0.09
CA GLU A 67 0.29 10.18 0.42
C GLU A 67 -0.61 10.22 -0.82
N GLY A 68 -1.85 9.81 -0.62
CA GLY A 68 -2.84 9.69 -1.67
C GLY A 68 -4.23 9.42 -1.11
N SER A 69 -5.04 8.75 -1.92
CA SER A 69 -6.36 8.27 -1.55
C SER A 69 -6.63 6.89 -2.14
N VAL A 70 -7.32 6.07 -1.36
CA VAL A 70 -7.95 4.84 -1.84
C VAL A 70 -9.26 5.22 -2.52
N GLY A 71 -9.39 4.82 -3.78
CA GLY A 71 -10.59 5.00 -4.59
C GLY A 71 -11.38 3.70 -4.74
N ASP A 72 -12.21 3.66 -5.77
CA ASP A 72 -13.06 2.52 -6.05
C ASP A 72 -12.30 1.22 -6.33
N MET A 73 -12.99 0.11 -6.15
CA MET A 73 -12.51 -1.19 -6.58
C MET A 73 -12.45 -1.24 -8.12
N PRO A 74 -11.29 -1.62 -8.70
CA PRO A 74 -11.18 -1.83 -10.14
C PRO A 74 -12.19 -2.87 -10.64
N GLN A 75 -12.79 -2.63 -11.81
CA GLN A 75 -13.63 -3.63 -12.49
C GLN A 75 -12.74 -4.69 -13.15
N THR A 76 -12.33 -5.68 -12.37
CA THR A 76 -11.54 -6.83 -12.84
C THR A 76 -12.21 -8.15 -12.44
N SER A 77 -11.79 -9.25 -13.05
CA SER A 77 -12.22 -10.59 -12.66
C SER A 77 -11.48 -11.12 -11.41
N LEU A 78 -10.59 -10.32 -10.81
CA LEU A 78 -9.77 -10.72 -9.67
C LEU A 78 -10.64 -10.86 -8.41
N LYS A 79 -10.60 -12.04 -7.80
CA LYS A 79 -11.34 -12.38 -6.57
C LYS A 79 -10.50 -12.18 -5.30
N ILE A 80 -9.76 -11.08 -5.25
CA ILE A 80 -8.88 -10.69 -4.14
C ILE A 80 -9.16 -9.25 -3.73
N THR A 81 -8.63 -8.86 -2.57
CA THR A 81 -8.65 -7.48 -2.12
C THR A 81 -7.88 -6.60 -3.11
N GLN A 82 -8.54 -5.58 -3.65
CA GLN A 82 -7.96 -4.64 -4.61
C GLN A 82 -8.64 -3.27 -4.54
N ALA A 83 -7.90 -2.22 -4.85
CA ALA A 83 -8.42 -0.87 -5.00
C ALA A 83 -7.54 -0.02 -5.94
N TRP A 84 -8.07 1.12 -6.39
CA TRP A 84 -7.23 2.19 -6.89
C TRP A 84 -6.57 2.94 -5.74
N PHE A 85 -5.29 3.25 -5.89
CA PHE A 85 -4.58 4.21 -5.07
C PHE A 85 -4.08 5.31 -5.99
N GLN A 86 -4.36 6.56 -5.63
CA GLN A 86 -4.02 7.72 -6.43
C GLN A 86 -3.32 8.76 -5.56
N THR A 87 -2.21 9.29 -6.04
CA THR A 87 -1.46 10.34 -5.33
C THR A 87 -2.17 11.68 -5.42
N SER A 88 -2.07 12.46 -4.34
CA SER A 88 -2.82 13.72 -4.21
C SER A 88 -2.24 14.88 -5.02
N LYS A 89 -0.91 14.92 -5.23
CA LYS A 89 -0.19 16.13 -5.71
C LYS A 89 0.51 15.97 -7.05
N ARG A 90 0.87 14.75 -7.46
CA ARG A 90 1.60 14.48 -8.70
C ARG A 90 0.86 13.47 -9.58
N PRO A 91 1.10 13.49 -10.91
CA PRO A 91 0.71 12.38 -11.77
C PRO A 91 1.28 11.06 -11.23
N SER A 92 0.47 10.00 -11.24
CA SER A 92 0.83 8.69 -10.68
C SER A 92 2.11 8.11 -11.30
N THR A 93 2.42 8.44 -12.56
CA THR A 93 3.65 8.01 -13.24
C THR A 93 4.89 8.59 -12.57
N LEU A 94 4.94 9.91 -12.35
CA LEU A 94 6.06 10.59 -11.71
C LEU A 94 6.17 10.21 -10.22
N ALA A 95 5.03 10.02 -9.54
CA ALA A 95 5.05 9.54 -8.16
C ALA A 95 5.63 8.13 -8.05
N MET A 96 5.26 7.24 -8.97
CA MET A 96 5.80 5.88 -9.02
C MET A 96 7.29 5.87 -9.39
N GLU A 97 7.73 6.70 -10.33
CA GLU A 97 9.14 6.85 -10.66
C GLU A 97 9.96 7.27 -9.44
N ASN A 98 9.49 8.26 -8.68
CA ASN A 98 10.16 8.69 -7.45
C ASN A 98 10.13 7.61 -6.35
N TRP A 99 9.06 6.83 -6.26
CA TRP A 99 8.96 5.71 -5.31
C TRP A 99 9.98 4.61 -5.62
N ILE A 100 10.08 4.25 -6.90
CA ILE A 100 11.07 3.30 -7.40
C ILE A 100 12.49 3.85 -7.20
N GLY A 101 12.72 5.12 -7.54
CA GLY A 101 14.01 5.80 -7.37
C GLY A 101 14.43 5.97 -5.91
N ALA A 102 13.48 5.96 -4.98
CA ALA A 102 13.75 5.89 -3.55
C ALA A 102 14.09 4.48 -3.05
N GLY A 103 14.08 3.48 -3.94
CA GLY A 103 14.41 2.08 -3.62
C GLY A 103 13.26 1.31 -2.99
N ALA A 104 12.02 1.77 -3.14
CA ALA A 104 10.88 1.05 -2.58
C ALA A 104 10.72 -0.34 -3.19
N THR A 105 10.29 -1.31 -2.37
CA THR A 105 9.89 -2.63 -2.87
C THR A 105 8.45 -2.59 -3.37
N HIS A 106 8.02 -3.65 -4.06
CA HIS A 106 6.61 -3.77 -4.48
C HIS A 106 5.66 -4.04 -3.31
N HIS A 107 6.16 -4.53 -2.17
CA HIS A 107 5.39 -4.64 -0.94
C HIS A 107 5.36 -3.30 -0.21
N GLY A 108 4.17 -2.92 0.25
CA GLY A 108 3.99 -1.73 1.07
C GLY A 108 2.83 -1.92 2.05
N ALA A 109 2.86 -1.15 3.13
CA ALA A 109 1.76 -1.07 4.09
C ALA A 109 0.86 0.11 3.72
N LEU A 110 -0.32 -0.20 3.19
CA LEU A 110 -1.36 0.80 2.99
C LEU A 110 -1.94 1.18 4.35
N SER A 111 -1.83 2.45 4.71
CA SER A 111 -2.30 2.98 5.99
C SER A 111 -3.33 4.08 5.82
N ALA A 112 -4.29 4.08 6.73
CA ALA A 112 -5.33 5.06 6.88
C ALA A 112 -4.81 6.50 7.07
N GLY A 113 -5.30 7.47 6.30
CA GLY A 113 -4.98 8.88 6.48
C GLY A 113 -3.67 9.32 5.82
N HIS A 114 -3.34 10.61 5.99
CA HIS A 114 -2.09 11.24 5.55
C HIS A 114 -1.10 11.22 6.71
N LEU A 115 -0.08 10.37 6.59
CA LEU A 115 0.83 10.00 7.67
C LEU A 115 2.28 10.47 7.42
N ALA A 116 2.55 11.31 6.41
CA ALA A 116 3.90 11.77 6.11
C ALA A 116 4.55 12.49 7.30
N GLU A 117 3.77 13.29 8.03
CA GLU A 117 4.25 13.97 9.24
C GLU A 117 4.61 12.94 10.33
N ALA A 118 3.74 11.96 10.59
CA ALA A 118 3.99 10.91 11.57
C ALA A 118 5.25 10.10 11.22
N VAL A 119 5.47 9.79 9.94
CA VAL A 119 6.68 9.13 9.46
C VAL A 119 7.93 9.98 9.73
N THR A 120 7.83 11.30 9.54
CA THR A 120 8.91 12.24 9.86
C THR A 120 9.24 12.23 11.36
N TRP A 121 8.22 12.20 12.24
CA TRP A 121 8.41 12.07 13.68
C TRP A 121 9.10 10.75 14.05
N VAL A 122 8.64 9.62 13.49
CA VAL A 122 9.23 8.29 13.73
C VAL A 122 10.68 8.24 13.24
N SER A 123 10.96 8.77 12.05
CA SER A 123 12.32 8.87 11.50
C SER A 123 13.27 9.59 12.45
N ARG A 124 12.85 10.75 12.98
CA ARG A 124 13.66 11.53 13.93
C ARG A 124 13.92 10.78 15.22
N LEU A 125 12.89 10.18 15.81
CA LEU A 125 12.99 9.42 17.06
C LEU A 125 13.87 8.16 16.90
N ALA A 126 13.67 7.43 15.81
CA ALA A 126 14.42 6.21 15.49
C ALA A 126 15.81 6.49 14.90
N LYS A 127 16.13 7.76 14.59
CA LYS A 127 17.35 8.18 13.89
C LYS A 127 17.56 7.45 12.56
N LEU A 128 16.47 7.15 11.86
CA LEU A 128 16.48 6.49 10.55
C LEU A 128 16.24 7.53 9.45
N PRO A 129 16.89 7.42 8.28
CA PRO A 129 16.50 8.22 7.13
C PRO A 129 15.03 8.03 6.76
N SER A 130 14.39 9.07 6.24
CA SER A 130 13.08 8.96 5.61
C SER A 130 12.96 9.79 4.35
N ARG A 131 12.12 9.35 3.41
CA ARG A 131 11.75 10.13 2.22
C ARG A 131 10.24 10.15 2.07
N ILE A 132 9.68 11.35 1.95
CA ILE A 132 8.26 11.54 1.61
C ILE A 132 8.18 11.77 0.10
N VAL A 133 7.57 10.82 -0.60
CA VAL A 133 7.44 10.83 -2.06
C VAL A 133 6.16 11.53 -2.46
N ALA A 134 6.24 12.32 -3.54
CA ALA A 134 5.11 13.08 -4.10
C ALA A 134 4.48 14.10 -3.13
N HIS A 135 5.27 14.60 -2.17
CA HIS A 135 4.84 15.63 -1.23
C HIS A 135 4.94 17.07 -1.80
N ASP A 136 5.73 17.27 -2.85
CA ASP A 136 5.98 18.59 -3.48
C ASP A 136 5.33 18.69 -4.86
#